data_AF-A0A1X7JTI1-F1
#
_entry.id   AF-A0A1X7JTI1-F1
#
_cell.length_a   1.000
_cell.length_b   1.000
_cell.length_c   1.000
_cell.angle_alpha   90.00
_cell.angle_beta   90.00
_cell.angle_gamma   90.00
#
_symmetry.space_group_name_H-M   'P 1'
#
loop_
_entity.id
_entity.type
_entity.pdbx_description
1 polymer ?
#
loop_
_entity_poly.entity_id
_entity_poly.type
_entity_poly.pdbx_seq_one_letter_code
_entity_poly.pdbx_strand_id
1 'polypeptide(L)'
;MTEQAKAKKQVKKAVGAKKAPAPKKSAEAPKVAAKKTAAQKMVVAKNRDDLRKLIKVAIKKNGKNCDLNFIDVSKITDMSELFNDSALVQFNGDISKWDVSNVVNMQDMFRNSDFNGDISKWNVSNVTNMRYMFEDCGFNGDISEWDVSKVTNMSYMFQDSDFNGDISKWNVSNVNDMMRMFFGSKFQGNIDTWHVSLDCKVNKTFEKSIYEKKLPKWEIYDISGKKVVAQNSNHLAALIDAAIAKSGNECDLNFIDVSRITDMSYLFFYSKFKGDISKWDVGNVDDMSDMFTGSPLEDNPPKWYKE
;
A
#
# COMPACT_ATOMS: atom_id res chain seq x y z
N MET A 1 28.32 49.25 -23.78
CA MET A 1 29.07 48.50 -24.81
C MET A 1 30.47 49.09 -24.92
N THR A 2 31.24 49.31 -23.85
CA THR A 2 31.78 48.46 -22.76
C THR A 2 32.96 47.58 -23.16
N GLU A 3 34.15 48.14 -22.88
CA GLU A 3 35.39 47.49 -22.45
C GLU A 3 35.82 46.20 -23.15
N GLN A 4 36.29 46.34 -24.39
CA GLN A 4 37.36 45.48 -24.87
C GLN A 4 38.51 46.34 -25.42
N ALA A 5 39.72 45.92 -25.06
CA ALA A 5 40.99 46.34 -25.61
C ALA A 5 41.54 47.71 -25.17
N LYS A 6 41.94 47.82 -23.90
CA LYS A 6 43.20 48.52 -23.56
C LYS A 6 44.16 47.59 -22.81
N ALA A 7 45.20 47.26 -23.57
CA ALA A 7 46.60 47.22 -23.12
C ALA A 7 47.03 46.14 -22.11
N LYS A 8 47.39 44.98 -22.68
CA LYS A 8 48.58 44.22 -22.30
C LYS A 8 49.82 45.12 -22.27
N LYS A 9 50.49 45.28 -21.12
CA LYS A 9 51.97 45.24 -20.95
C LYS A 9 52.38 45.70 -19.54
N GLN A 10 52.77 44.73 -18.71
CA GLN A 10 53.96 44.70 -17.83
C GLN A 10 53.84 43.41 -16.99
N VAL A 11 54.31 42.26 -17.49
CA VAL A 11 55.70 41.76 -17.42
C VAL A 11 56.10 41.30 -16.00
N LYS A 12 56.11 39.95 -15.89
CA LYS A 12 57.07 39.06 -15.21
C LYS A 12 56.87 38.62 -13.75
N LYS A 13 57.11 37.31 -13.62
CA LYS A 13 57.45 36.45 -12.45
C LYS A 13 56.23 35.73 -11.86
N ALA A 14 56.22 34.42 -11.63
CA ALA A 14 57.23 33.37 -11.75
C ALA A 14 56.49 32.02 -11.81
N VAL A 15 56.92 31.12 -12.71
CA VAL A 15 57.48 29.79 -12.42
C VAL A 15 56.52 28.75 -11.80
N GLY A 16 56.37 27.63 -12.51
CA GLY A 16 56.27 26.31 -11.87
C GLY A 16 55.08 25.45 -12.27
N ALA A 17 55.22 24.69 -13.35
CA ALA A 17 54.39 23.51 -13.59
C ALA A 17 54.68 22.45 -12.52
N LYS A 18 53.69 22.04 -11.71
CA LYS A 18 53.71 20.80 -10.94
C LYS A 18 52.33 20.16 -10.84
N LYS A 19 52.25 18.95 -11.39
CA LYS A 19 51.44 17.76 -11.04
C LYS A 19 50.28 17.95 -10.06
N ALA A 20 49.13 17.41 -10.46
CA ALA A 20 48.01 17.06 -9.57
C ALA A 20 48.48 16.29 -8.31
N PRO A 21 47.96 16.62 -7.12
CA PRO A 21 48.14 15.78 -5.95
C PRO A 21 47.10 14.67 -5.92
N ALA A 22 47.58 13.47 -5.61
CA ALA A 22 46.84 12.25 -5.33
C ALA A 22 45.80 12.43 -4.19
N PRO A 23 44.77 11.56 -4.11
CA PRO A 23 43.81 11.57 -3.00
C PRO A 23 44.54 11.35 -1.67
N LYS A 24 44.31 12.25 -0.70
CA LYS A 24 44.83 12.09 0.67
C LYS A 24 44.20 10.86 1.32
N LYS A 25 45.06 9.95 1.78
CA LYS A 25 44.72 8.87 2.72
C LYS A 25 44.25 9.47 4.07
N SER A 26 43.10 8.97 4.52
CA SER A 26 42.63 8.72 5.90
C SER A 26 42.95 9.74 7.01
N ALA A 27 41.88 10.28 7.60
CA ALA A 27 41.77 10.33 9.05
C ALA A 27 40.78 9.23 9.47
N GLU A 28 41.32 8.15 10.04
CA GLU A 28 40.57 7.10 10.69
C GLU A 28 39.85 7.73 11.90
N ALA A 29 38.51 7.77 11.86
CA ALA A 29 37.71 8.18 13.01
C ALA A 29 38.03 7.25 14.20
N PRO A 30 38.09 7.76 15.44
CA PRO A 30 38.49 6.96 16.58
C PRO A 30 37.55 5.76 16.71
N LYS A 31 38.13 4.56 16.67
CA LYS A 31 37.47 3.30 17.00
C LYS A 31 36.87 3.44 18.40
N VAL A 32 35.58 3.78 18.46
CA VAL A 32 34.79 3.63 19.68
C VAL A 32 34.84 2.14 20.00
N ALA A 33 35.54 1.80 21.07
CA ALA A 33 35.60 0.45 21.58
C ALA A 33 34.15 0.00 21.82
N ALA A 34 33.66 -0.91 20.98
CA ALA A 34 32.41 -1.61 21.20
C ALA A 34 32.55 -2.30 22.56
N LYS A 35 31.88 -1.76 23.58
CA LYS A 35 31.67 -2.49 24.83
C LYS A 35 31.06 -3.83 24.42
N LYS A 36 31.78 -4.93 24.67
CA LYS A 36 31.22 -6.27 24.58
C LYS A 36 30.00 -6.30 25.49
N THR A 37 28.82 -6.18 24.91
CA THR A 37 27.56 -6.32 25.63
C THR A 37 27.53 -7.77 26.11
N ALA A 38 27.50 -7.96 27.44
CA ALA A 38 27.18 -9.26 28.00
C ALA A 38 25.88 -9.75 27.35
N ALA A 39 25.81 -11.03 26.95
CA ALA A 39 24.61 -11.61 26.39
C ALA A 39 23.45 -11.33 27.36
N GLN A 40 22.57 -10.40 26.98
CA GLN A 40 21.45 -10.02 27.80
C GLN A 40 20.55 -11.25 27.88
N LYS A 41 20.27 -11.72 29.08
CA LYS A 41 19.48 -12.94 29.27
C LYS A 41 18.11 -12.71 28.62
N MET A 42 17.86 -13.43 27.53
CA MET A 42 16.58 -13.36 26.82
C MET A 42 15.46 -13.79 27.76
N VAL A 43 14.39 -12.99 27.79
CA VAL A 43 13.16 -13.33 28.53
C VAL A 43 12.12 -13.76 27.51
N VAL A 44 11.66 -15.00 27.61
CA VAL A 44 10.66 -15.55 26.68
C VAL A 44 9.27 -15.09 27.11
N ALA A 45 8.58 -14.37 26.23
CA ALA A 45 7.19 -14.00 26.45
C ALA A 45 6.30 -15.24 26.22
N LYS A 46 5.42 -15.53 27.17
CA LYS A 46 4.56 -16.73 27.14
C LYS A 46 3.31 -16.55 26.29
N ASN A 47 2.78 -15.33 26.27
CA ASN A 47 1.59 -14.93 25.54
C ASN A 47 1.56 -13.39 25.44
N ARG A 48 0.55 -12.85 24.76
CA ARG A 48 0.35 -11.41 24.55
C ARG A 48 0.35 -10.60 25.85
N ASP A 49 -0.33 -11.07 26.88
CA ASP A 49 -0.47 -10.34 28.15
C ASP A 49 0.85 -10.31 28.94
N ASP A 50 1.59 -11.42 28.91
CA ASP A 50 2.93 -11.51 29.47
C ASP A 50 3.90 -10.56 28.74
N LEU A 51 3.86 -10.57 27.40
CA LEU A 51 4.63 -9.63 26.59
C LEU A 51 4.32 -8.18 26.97
N ARG A 52 3.03 -7.80 27.01
CA ARG A 52 2.60 -6.44 27.39
C ARG A 52 3.08 -6.04 28.78
N LYS A 53 3.08 -6.96 29.75
CA LYS A 53 3.62 -6.72 31.10
C LYS A 53 5.13 -6.49 31.07
N LEU A 54 5.90 -7.33 30.36
CA LEU A 54 7.35 -7.18 30.22
C LEU A 54 7.72 -5.83 29.59
N ILE A 55 7.00 -5.43 28.54
CA ILE A 55 7.16 -4.13 27.87
C ILE A 55 6.91 -2.98 28.84
N LYS A 56 5.77 -2.99 29.56
CA LYS A 56 5.45 -1.96 30.56
C LYS A 56 6.53 -1.84 31.64
N VAL A 57 7.04 -2.96 32.14
CA VAL A 57 8.13 -2.98 33.13
C VAL A 57 9.42 -2.40 32.55
N ALA A 58 9.76 -2.77 31.31
CA ALA A 58 10.96 -2.30 30.63
C ALA A 58 10.92 -0.78 30.40
N ILE A 59 9.81 -0.26 29.87
CA ILE A 59 9.61 1.18 29.61
C ILE A 59 9.60 1.97 30.92
N LYS A 60 8.94 1.46 31.96
CA LYS A 60 8.95 2.11 33.29
C LYS A 60 10.36 2.23 33.86
N LYS A 61 11.22 1.25 33.59
CA LYS A 61 12.60 1.21 34.11
C LYS A 61 13.57 2.03 33.27
N ASN A 62 13.45 1.97 31.95
CA ASN A 62 14.48 2.40 31.00
C ASN A 62 14.02 3.57 30.09
N GLY A 63 12.77 4.01 30.23
CA GLY A 63 12.17 5.07 29.42
C GLY A 63 11.57 4.58 28.10
N LYS A 64 10.85 5.47 27.42
CA LYS A 64 10.06 5.18 26.22
C LYS A 64 10.87 4.78 24.97
N ASN A 65 12.18 5.04 24.97
CA ASN A 65 13.08 4.70 23.85
C ASN A 65 13.95 3.45 24.15
N CYS A 66 13.58 2.65 25.15
CA CYS A 66 14.39 1.51 25.56
C CYS A 66 14.43 0.39 24.52
N ASP A 67 15.57 -0.31 24.40
CA ASP A 67 15.69 -1.53 23.60
C ASP A 67 14.90 -2.68 24.24
N LEU A 68 13.99 -3.28 23.48
CA LEU A 68 13.14 -4.42 23.87
C LEU A 68 13.56 -5.74 23.20
N ASN A 69 14.66 -5.76 22.45
CA ASN A 69 15.15 -6.96 21.77
C ASN A 69 15.65 -8.06 22.73
N PHE A 70 15.69 -7.82 24.04
CA PHE A 70 15.93 -8.85 25.05
C PHE A 70 14.70 -9.72 25.33
N ILE A 71 13.53 -9.36 24.79
CA ILE A 71 12.29 -10.14 24.92
C ILE A 71 12.18 -11.06 23.69
N ASP A 72 12.17 -12.37 23.92
CA ASP A 72 11.92 -13.36 22.88
C ASP A 72 10.42 -13.49 22.65
N VAL A 73 9.98 -13.07 21.45
CA VAL A 73 8.60 -13.08 21.00
C VAL A 73 8.29 -14.19 19.99
N SER A 74 9.24 -15.09 19.72
CA SER A 74 9.13 -16.12 18.68
C SER A 74 7.94 -17.07 18.86
N LYS A 75 7.37 -17.16 20.06
CA LYS A 75 6.19 -18.00 20.38
C LYS A 75 4.86 -17.23 20.35
N ILE A 76 4.89 -15.92 20.12
CA ILE A 76 3.70 -15.08 20.18
C ILE A 76 2.98 -15.16 18.83
N THR A 77 1.70 -15.51 18.88
CA THR A 77 0.83 -15.56 17.69
C THR A 77 -0.13 -14.37 17.60
N ASP A 78 -0.31 -13.63 18.69
CA ASP A 78 -1.21 -12.48 18.78
C ASP A 78 -0.48 -11.30 19.42
N MET A 79 -0.30 -10.22 18.65
CA MET A 79 0.27 -8.94 19.07
C MET A 79 -0.77 -7.82 19.03
N SER A 80 -2.05 -8.15 19.00
CA SER A 80 -3.11 -7.14 18.93
C SER A 80 -3.04 -6.16 20.12
N GLU A 81 -3.26 -4.88 19.82
CA GLU A 81 -3.29 -3.78 20.78
C GLU A 81 -2.01 -3.63 21.65
N LEU A 82 -0.86 -4.17 21.21
CA LEU A 82 0.31 -4.26 22.08
C LEU A 82 0.81 -2.90 22.59
N PHE A 83 0.81 -1.88 21.72
CA PHE A 83 1.17 -0.50 22.05
C PHE A 83 -0.02 0.47 22.04
N ASN A 84 -1.25 -0.01 21.77
CA ASN A 84 -2.50 0.76 21.94
C ASN A 84 -2.92 0.80 23.42
N ASP A 85 -2.10 1.47 24.21
CA ASP A 85 -2.27 1.68 25.65
C ASP A 85 -1.74 3.08 25.97
N SER A 86 -2.46 3.88 26.74
CA SER A 86 -1.99 5.23 27.10
C SER A 86 -0.62 5.25 27.78
N ALA A 87 -0.20 4.15 28.43
CA ALA A 87 1.13 4.01 29.01
C ALA A 87 2.23 3.63 27.99
N LEU A 88 1.85 3.22 26.77
CA LEU A 88 2.73 2.68 25.74
C LEU A 88 2.72 3.48 24.43
N VAL A 89 1.72 4.35 24.19
CA VAL A 89 1.59 5.12 22.94
C VAL A 89 2.85 5.90 22.58
N GLN A 90 3.61 6.39 23.56
CA GLN A 90 4.85 7.15 23.34
C GLN A 90 6.09 6.26 23.11
N PHE A 91 5.95 4.93 23.11
CA PHE A 91 7.07 4.02 22.91
C PHE A 91 7.69 4.23 21.52
N ASN A 92 9.02 4.39 21.48
CA ASN A 92 9.78 4.54 20.24
C ASN A 92 11.18 3.89 20.37
N GLY A 93 11.26 2.79 21.12
CA GLY A 93 12.48 2.02 21.31
C GLY A 93 12.70 0.96 20.23
N ASP A 94 13.83 0.25 20.32
CA ASP A 94 14.24 -0.76 19.32
C ASP A 94 13.51 -2.11 19.56
N ILE A 95 12.83 -2.58 18.51
CA ILE A 95 12.17 -3.90 18.39
C ILE A 95 12.54 -4.60 17.07
N SER A 96 13.60 -4.13 16.40
CA SER A 96 13.98 -4.56 15.04
C SER A 96 14.41 -6.03 14.94
N LYS A 97 14.75 -6.68 16.07
CA LYS A 97 15.20 -8.07 16.14
C LYS A 97 14.11 -9.04 16.62
N TRP A 98 12.89 -8.56 16.80
CA TRP A 98 11.77 -9.44 17.12
C TRP A 98 11.49 -10.41 15.98
N ASP A 99 11.48 -11.72 16.31
CA ASP A 99 11.02 -12.75 15.40
C ASP A 99 9.49 -12.84 15.46
N VAL A 100 8.84 -12.12 14.53
CA VAL A 100 7.38 -12.07 14.40
C VAL A 100 6.84 -13.13 13.43
N SER A 101 7.66 -14.08 12.98
CA SER A 101 7.27 -15.05 11.95
C SER A 101 6.11 -15.97 12.33
N ASN A 102 5.80 -16.12 13.62
CA ASN A 102 4.64 -16.88 14.11
C ASN A 102 3.40 -16.02 14.41
N VAL A 103 3.50 -14.71 14.25
CA VAL A 103 2.38 -13.78 14.54
C VAL A 103 1.32 -13.91 13.44
N VAL A 104 0.07 -14.04 13.87
CA VAL A 104 -1.12 -14.14 13.02
C VAL A 104 -1.97 -12.88 13.12
N ASN A 105 -2.01 -12.23 14.29
CA ASN A 105 -2.82 -11.04 14.53
C ASN A 105 -1.96 -9.85 14.99
N MET A 106 -2.00 -8.74 14.25
CA MET A 106 -1.34 -7.47 14.57
C MET A 106 -2.33 -6.30 14.66
N GLN A 107 -3.62 -6.62 14.83
CA GLN A 107 -4.68 -5.62 14.91
C GLN A 107 -4.38 -4.55 15.98
N ASP A 108 -4.58 -3.27 15.65
CA ASP A 108 -4.41 -2.13 16.57
C ASP A 108 -3.00 -2.04 17.21
N MET A 109 -1.97 -2.74 16.71
CA MET A 109 -0.69 -2.88 17.42
C MET A 109 -0.02 -1.53 17.74
N PHE A 110 0.00 -0.58 16.79
CA PHE A 110 0.60 0.76 16.92
C PHE A 110 -0.42 1.89 16.76
N ARG A 111 -1.71 1.59 16.96
CA ARG A 111 -2.76 2.61 16.89
C ARG A 111 -2.51 3.75 17.89
N ASN A 112 -2.63 5.00 17.43
CA ASN A 112 -2.35 6.23 18.17
C ASN A 112 -0.91 6.31 18.74
N SER A 113 0.05 5.57 18.18
CA SER A 113 1.42 5.50 18.72
C SER A 113 2.37 6.47 18.00
N ASP A 114 3.32 7.03 18.77
CA ASP A 114 4.47 7.79 18.27
C ASP A 114 5.54 6.89 17.61
N PHE A 115 5.31 5.58 17.53
CA PHE A 115 6.31 4.61 17.07
C PHE A 115 6.76 4.90 15.62
N ASN A 116 8.06 4.98 15.41
CA ASN A 116 8.69 5.14 14.10
C ASN A 116 10.02 4.37 14.00
N GLY A 117 10.11 3.24 14.71
CA GLY A 117 11.28 2.36 14.71
C GLY A 117 11.39 1.50 13.45
N ASP A 118 12.58 0.93 13.19
CA ASP A 118 12.81 0.05 12.05
C ASP A 118 12.16 -1.32 12.27
N ILE A 119 11.21 -1.65 11.39
CA ILE A 119 10.51 -2.94 11.29
C ILE A 119 10.60 -3.54 9.87
N SER A 120 11.52 -3.04 9.04
CA SER A 120 11.68 -3.45 7.64
C SER A 120 12.01 -4.94 7.48
N LYS A 121 12.65 -5.55 8.49
CA LYS A 121 13.09 -6.95 8.49
C LYS A 121 12.09 -7.92 9.10
N TRP A 122 10.93 -7.45 9.54
CA TRP A 122 9.91 -8.32 10.12
C TRP A 122 9.32 -9.26 9.06
N ASN A 123 9.28 -10.55 9.38
CA ASN A 123 8.60 -11.54 8.55
C ASN A 123 7.11 -11.60 8.94
N VAL A 124 6.26 -10.91 8.19
CA VAL A 124 4.81 -10.85 8.41
C VAL A 124 4.00 -11.85 7.57
N SER A 125 4.64 -12.82 6.91
CA SER A 125 4.01 -13.77 5.98
C SER A 125 2.95 -14.71 6.59
N ASN A 126 2.80 -14.73 7.92
CA ASN A 126 1.77 -15.48 8.63
C ASN A 126 0.64 -14.61 9.19
N VAL A 127 0.76 -13.27 9.09
CA VAL A 127 -0.24 -12.33 9.60
C VAL A 127 -1.48 -12.37 8.71
N THR A 128 -2.65 -12.48 9.33
CA THR A 128 -3.95 -12.46 8.63
C THR A 128 -4.79 -11.23 8.95
N ASN A 129 -4.47 -10.49 10.02
CA ASN A 129 -5.21 -9.32 10.47
C ASN A 129 -4.26 -8.17 10.85
N MET A 130 -4.36 -7.05 10.12
CA MET A 130 -3.63 -5.80 10.33
C MET A 130 -4.58 -4.60 10.52
N ARG A 131 -5.84 -4.87 10.89
CA ARG A 131 -6.85 -3.84 11.13
C ARG A 131 -6.33 -2.78 12.11
N TYR A 132 -6.50 -1.49 11.82
CA TYR A 132 -6.03 -0.36 12.65
C TYR A 132 -4.53 -0.33 13.00
N MET A 133 -3.67 -1.16 12.39
CA MET A 133 -2.30 -1.36 12.89
C MET A 133 -1.51 -0.05 13.04
N PHE A 134 -1.68 0.91 12.13
CA PHE A 134 -1.03 2.23 12.13
C PHE A 134 -2.04 3.39 12.04
N GLU A 135 -3.28 3.23 12.52
CA GLU A 135 -4.23 4.35 12.58
C GLU A 135 -3.68 5.44 13.51
N ASP A 136 -3.67 6.70 13.04
CA ASP A 136 -3.13 7.87 13.76
C ASP A 136 -1.72 7.62 14.34
N CYS A 137 -0.89 6.92 13.57
CA CYS A 137 0.49 6.59 13.95
C CYS A 137 1.50 7.43 13.17
N GLY A 138 2.57 7.87 13.86
CA GLY A 138 3.69 8.61 13.27
C GLY A 138 4.68 7.76 12.45
N PHE A 139 4.37 6.49 12.20
CA PHE A 139 5.23 5.56 11.47
C PHE A 139 5.33 5.95 9.99
N ASN A 140 6.57 6.04 9.49
CA ASN A 140 6.87 6.26 8.07
C ASN A 140 8.11 5.46 7.62
N GLY A 141 8.36 4.31 8.25
CA GLY A 141 9.47 3.42 7.93
C GLY A 141 9.22 2.58 6.66
N ASP A 142 10.27 1.90 6.19
CA ASP A 142 10.19 1.02 5.03
C ASP A 142 9.50 -0.32 5.39
N ILE A 143 8.44 -0.65 4.65
CA ILE A 143 7.68 -1.91 4.71
C ILE A 143 7.44 -2.48 3.31
N SER A 144 8.23 -2.05 2.32
CA SER A 144 8.04 -2.41 0.91
C SER A 144 8.25 -3.91 0.63
N GLU A 145 9.08 -4.57 1.44
CA GLU A 145 9.42 -5.99 1.32
C GLU A 145 8.57 -6.91 2.22
N TRP A 146 7.54 -6.39 2.87
CA TRP A 146 6.61 -7.21 3.64
C TRP A 146 5.76 -8.12 2.74
N ASP A 147 5.76 -9.41 3.03
CA ASP A 147 4.82 -10.36 2.42
C ASP A 147 3.47 -10.32 3.15
N VAL A 148 2.54 -9.56 2.58
CA VAL A 148 1.17 -9.41 3.09
C VAL A 148 0.16 -10.37 2.42
N SER A 149 0.64 -11.38 1.68
CA SER A 149 -0.21 -12.23 0.84
C SER A 149 -1.25 -13.05 1.62
N LYS A 150 -1.08 -13.25 2.93
CA LYS A 150 -2.08 -13.93 3.80
C LYS A 150 -3.00 -12.98 4.56
N VAL A 151 -2.79 -11.67 4.46
CA VAL A 151 -3.60 -10.69 5.17
C VAL A 151 -5.00 -10.67 4.56
N THR A 152 -6.00 -10.75 5.43
CA THR A 152 -7.43 -10.72 5.07
C THR A 152 -8.11 -9.42 5.49
N ASN A 153 -7.59 -8.73 6.51
CA ASN A 153 -8.16 -7.47 6.99
C ASN A 153 -7.07 -6.40 7.14
N MET A 154 -7.22 -5.30 6.40
CA MET A 154 -6.40 -4.08 6.46
C MET A 154 -7.26 -2.84 6.73
N SER A 155 -8.50 -3.03 7.18
CA SER A 155 -9.41 -1.91 7.43
C SER A 155 -8.77 -0.91 8.41
N TYR A 156 -8.87 0.37 8.08
CA TYR A 156 -8.33 1.48 8.86
C TYR A 156 -6.81 1.46 9.10
N MET A 157 -6.04 0.59 8.42
CA MET A 157 -4.64 0.36 8.76
C MET A 157 -3.77 1.63 8.77
N PHE A 158 -4.00 2.56 7.84
CA PHE A 158 -3.28 3.84 7.73
C PHE A 158 -4.22 5.06 7.81
N GLN A 159 -5.39 4.90 8.44
CA GLN A 159 -6.29 6.04 8.63
C GLN A 159 -5.57 7.14 9.43
N ASP A 160 -5.64 8.38 8.95
CA ASP A 160 -5.02 9.56 9.55
C ASP A 160 -3.49 9.39 9.82
N SER A 161 -2.82 8.44 9.15
CA SER A 161 -1.40 8.16 9.33
C SER A 161 -0.50 9.08 8.47
N ASP A 162 0.71 9.32 8.98
CA ASP A 162 1.80 10.00 8.26
C ASP A 162 2.51 9.10 7.22
N PHE A 163 2.16 7.82 7.15
CA PHE A 163 2.81 6.85 6.26
C PHE A 163 2.72 7.25 4.78
N ASN A 164 3.87 7.24 4.11
CA ASN A 164 4.01 7.51 2.68
C ASN A 164 5.10 6.64 2.01
N GLY A 165 5.37 5.46 2.56
CA GLY A 165 6.34 4.50 2.01
C GLY A 165 5.85 3.79 0.75
N ASP A 166 6.76 3.13 0.03
CA ASP A 166 6.41 2.30 -1.13
C ASP A 166 5.76 0.98 -0.69
N ILE A 167 4.55 0.72 -1.18
CA ILE A 167 3.81 -0.53 -0.98
C ILE A 167 3.30 -1.09 -2.32
N SER A 168 3.85 -0.63 -3.44
CA SER A 168 3.44 -1.01 -4.80
C SER A 168 3.58 -2.51 -5.08
N LYS A 169 4.49 -3.20 -4.38
CA LYS A 169 4.77 -4.64 -4.52
C LYS A 169 3.87 -5.54 -3.67
N TRP A 170 3.06 -4.98 -2.78
CA TRP A 170 2.23 -5.80 -1.89
C TRP A 170 1.20 -6.63 -2.68
N ASN A 171 1.12 -7.91 -2.34
CA ASN A 171 0.07 -8.78 -2.84
C ASN A 171 -1.14 -8.72 -1.91
N VAL A 172 -2.16 -7.94 -2.30
CA VAL A 172 -3.38 -7.72 -1.50
C VAL A 172 -4.59 -8.54 -1.96
N SER A 173 -4.37 -9.56 -2.79
CA SER A 173 -5.46 -10.36 -3.40
C SER A 173 -6.33 -11.14 -2.42
N ASN A 174 -5.81 -11.44 -1.22
CA ASN A 174 -6.56 -12.13 -0.17
C ASN A 174 -7.25 -11.17 0.83
N VAL A 175 -7.09 -9.86 0.67
CA VAL A 175 -7.71 -8.88 1.57
C VAL A 175 -9.19 -8.73 1.22
N ASN A 176 -10.06 -8.89 2.22
CA ASN A 176 -11.51 -8.76 2.10
C ASN A 176 -12.07 -7.49 2.77
N ASP A 177 -11.24 -6.73 3.50
CA ASP A 177 -11.64 -5.49 4.13
C ASP A 177 -10.49 -4.47 4.14
N MET A 178 -10.66 -3.40 3.37
CA MET A 178 -9.78 -2.22 3.31
C MET A 178 -10.57 -0.94 3.66
N MET A 179 -11.72 -1.07 4.34
CA MET A 179 -12.56 0.07 4.68
C MET A 179 -11.71 1.15 5.36
N ARG A 180 -11.77 2.39 4.84
CA ARG A 180 -11.04 3.56 5.37
C ARG A 180 -9.53 3.37 5.53
N MET A 181 -8.90 2.43 4.82
CA MET A 181 -7.47 2.14 5.00
C MET A 181 -6.58 3.39 4.88
N PHE A 182 -6.89 4.34 3.99
CA PHE A 182 -6.17 5.59 3.80
C PHE A 182 -7.04 6.84 4.05
N PHE A 183 -8.13 6.71 4.82
CA PHE A 183 -9.00 7.85 5.13
C PHE A 183 -8.17 8.94 5.83
N GLY A 184 -8.23 10.18 5.32
CA GLY A 184 -7.44 11.30 5.89
C GLY A 184 -5.91 11.16 5.78
N SER A 185 -5.40 10.11 5.14
CA SER A 185 -3.95 9.85 5.04
C SER A 185 -3.24 10.79 4.06
N LYS A 186 -1.94 11.00 4.29
CA LYS A 186 -1.01 11.70 3.38
C LYS A 186 -0.37 10.81 2.32
N PHE A 187 -0.70 9.52 2.30
CA PHE A 187 -0.16 8.53 1.37
C PHE A 187 -0.30 8.99 -0.09
N GLN A 188 0.74 8.80 -0.92
CA GLN A 188 0.81 9.14 -2.36
C GLN A 188 1.49 8.05 -3.20
N GLY A 189 1.66 6.85 -2.64
CA GLY A 189 2.35 5.75 -3.32
C GLY A 189 1.55 5.14 -4.49
N ASN A 190 2.24 4.82 -5.58
CA ASN A 190 1.57 4.18 -6.72
C ASN A 190 1.13 2.75 -6.34
N ILE A 191 -0.18 2.54 -6.29
CA ILE A 191 -0.79 1.25 -5.97
C ILE A 191 -1.54 0.67 -7.18
N ASP A 192 -1.42 1.21 -8.39
CA ASP A 192 -2.14 0.73 -9.58
C ASP A 192 -1.89 -0.76 -9.91
N THR A 193 -0.80 -1.34 -9.40
CA THR A 193 -0.41 -2.75 -9.54
C THR A 193 -1.15 -3.69 -8.60
N TRP A 194 -1.85 -3.16 -7.60
CA TRP A 194 -2.53 -3.98 -6.62
C TRP A 194 -3.67 -4.76 -7.24
N HIS A 195 -3.79 -5.96 -6.68
CA HIS A 195 -4.84 -6.88 -7.01
C HIS A 195 -5.82 -6.90 -5.82
N VAL A 196 -6.95 -6.17 -5.89
CA VAL A 196 -8.02 -6.14 -4.86
C VAL A 196 -9.26 -6.94 -5.27
N SER A 197 -9.75 -7.84 -4.41
CA SER A 197 -10.95 -8.66 -4.66
C SER A 197 -12.25 -7.84 -4.73
N LEU A 198 -13.27 -8.25 -5.49
CA LEU A 198 -14.56 -7.52 -5.54
C LEU A 198 -15.30 -7.48 -4.22
N ASP A 199 -15.24 -8.58 -3.48
CA ASP A 199 -15.89 -8.69 -2.18
C ASP A 199 -15.13 -7.91 -1.11
N CYS A 200 -13.97 -7.35 -1.46
CA CYS A 200 -13.22 -6.48 -0.58
C CYS A 200 -14.01 -5.20 -0.30
N LYS A 201 -14.26 -4.95 0.98
CA LYS A 201 -14.88 -3.71 1.41
C LYS A 201 -13.88 -2.57 1.25
N VAL A 202 -14.11 -1.69 0.29
CA VAL A 202 -13.28 -0.51 0.00
C VAL A 202 -13.99 0.81 0.36
N ASN A 203 -14.96 0.74 1.27
CA ASN A 203 -15.77 1.91 1.62
C ASN A 203 -14.89 3.00 2.22
N LYS A 204 -14.91 4.19 1.60
CA LYS A 204 -14.21 5.39 2.07
C LYS A 204 -12.69 5.22 2.19
N THR A 205 -12.10 4.29 1.43
CA THR A 205 -10.65 3.98 1.48
C THR A 205 -9.79 5.24 1.36
N PHE A 206 -10.15 6.15 0.44
CA PHE A 206 -9.39 7.36 0.14
C PHE A 206 -10.14 8.66 0.51
N GLU A 207 -11.28 8.60 1.20
CA GLU A 207 -12.05 9.80 1.55
C GLU A 207 -11.20 10.73 2.44
N LYS A 208 -11.23 12.04 2.15
CA LYS A 208 -10.39 13.06 2.79
C LYS A 208 -8.87 12.87 2.64
N SER A 209 -8.42 11.93 1.82
CA SER A 209 -7.01 11.80 1.46
C SER A 209 -6.71 12.60 0.19
N ILE A 210 -5.42 12.72 -0.16
CA ILE A 210 -5.03 13.36 -1.41
C ILE A 210 -5.48 12.60 -2.67
N TYR A 211 -5.82 11.30 -2.55
CA TYR A 211 -6.30 10.44 -3.63
C TYR A 211 -7.73 10.74 -4.08
N GLU A 212 -8.45 11.61 -3.35
CA GLU A 212 -9.83 12.00 -3.67
C GLU A 212 -9.99 12.54 -5.11
N LYS A 213 -8.89 12.97 -5.76
CA LYS A 213 -8.89 13.49 -7.13
C LYS A 213 -8.37 12.51 -8.20
N LYS A 214 -7.80 11.35 -7.80
CA LYS A 214 -7.23 10.36 -8.73
C LYS A 214 -7.16 8.98 -8.07
N LEU A 215 -8.28 8.27 -8.07
CA LEU A 215 -8.38 6.92 -7.52
C LEU A 215 -7.55 5.92 -8.34
N PRO A 216 -7.01 4.86 -7.70
CA PRO A 216 -6.24 3.83 -8.38
C PRO A 216 -7.11 2.94 -9.26
N LYS A 217 -6.53 2.39 -10.33
CA LYS A 217 -7.28 1.67 -11.36
C LYS A 217 -8.07 0.45 -10.84
N TRP A 218 -7.54 -0.27 -9.85
CA TRP A 218 -8.14 -1.50 -9.33
C TRP A 218 -9.33 -1.27 -8.40
N GLU A 219 -9.64 -0.04 -7.97
CA GLU A 219 -10.94 0.20 -7.35
C GLU A 219 -12.08 -0.14 -8.34
N ILE A 220 -11.77 -0.42 -9.61
CA ILE A 220 -12.71 -0.67 -10.69
C ILE A 220 -12.79 -2.17 -11.09
N TYR A 221 -11.96 -3.09 -10.55
CA TYR A 221 -11.87 -4.46 -11.11
C TYR A 221 -11.99 -5.62 -10.10
N ASP A 222 -12.82 -6.61 -10.47
CA ASP A 222 -12.78 -8.00 -9.95
C ASP A 222 -11.56 -8.74 -10.47
N ILE A 223 -10.92 -9.50 -9.60
CA ILE A 223 -9.70 -10.25 -9.92
C ILE A 223 -9.56 -11.51 -9.08
N SER A 224 -10.66 -12.22 -8.90
CA SER A 224 -10.55 -13.68 -8.71
C SER A 224 -9.93 -14.39 -9.95
N GLY A 225 -9.58 -13.65 -11.02
CA GLY A 225 -9.32 -14.22 -12.34
C GLY A 225 -10.57 -14.89 -12.94
N LYS A 226 -11.69 -14.91 -12.21
CA LYS A 226 -13.00 -15.24 -12.74
C LYS A 226 -13.68 -13.93 -13.07
N LYS A 227 -14.17 -13.87 -14.29
CA LYS A 227 -15.09 -12.84 -14.72
C LYS A 227 -16.35 -12.87 -13.85
N VAL A 228 -16.93 -11.71 -13.55
CA VAL A 228 -18.24 -11.62 -12.89
C VAL A 228 -19.28 -12.16 -13.83
N VAL A 229 -19.88 -13.30 -13.52
CA VAL A 229 -20.87 -13.90 -14.41
C VAL A 229 -22.19 -13.17 -14.30
N ALA A 230 -22.53 -12.41 -15.34
CA ALA A 230 -23.84 -11.80 -15.48
C ALA A 230 -24.89 -12.92 -15.60
N GLN A 231 -25.96 -12.82 -14.82
CA GLN A 231 -26.94 -13.91 -14.69
C GLN A 231 -28.11 -13.78 -15.67
N ASN A 232 -28.38 -12.55 -16.11
CA ASN A 232 -29.40 -12.15 -17.07
C ASN A 232 -29.15 -10.68 -17.47
N SER A 233 -29.91 -10.17 -18.43
CA SER A 233 -29.75 -8.82 -19.00
C SER A 233 -29.88 -7.70 -17.97
N ASN A 234 -30.82 -7.83 -17.01
CA ASN A 234 -30.98 -6.85 -15.93
C ASN A 234 -29.75 -6.82 -14.99
N HIS A 235 -29.19 -7.99 -14.67
CA HIS A 235 -27.98 -8.07 -13.87
C HIS A 235 -26.78 -7.49 -14.62
N LEU A 236 -26.67 -7.74 -15.93
CA LEU A 236 -25.65 -7.13 -16.78
C LEU A 236 -25.75 -5.60 -16.76
N ALA A 237 -26.94 -5.03 -16.98
CA ALA A 237 -27.16 -3.58 -16.93
C ALA A 237 -26.77 -2.99 -15.56
N ALA A 238 -27.17 -3.63 -14.46
CA ALA A 238 -26.81 -3.17 -13.11
C ALA A 238 -25.29 -3.19 -12.85
N LEU A 239 -24.59 -4.21 -13.34
CA LEU A 239 -23.12 -4.29 -13.25
C LEU A 239 -22.45 -3.17 -14.04
N ILE A 240 -22.98 -2.89 -15.24
CA ILE A 240 -22.49 -1.81 -16.11
C ILE A 240 -22.75 -0.44 -15.48
N ASP A 241 -23.96 -0.17 -14.99
CA ASP A 241 -24.30 1.08 -14.32
C ASP A 241 -23.42 1.31 -13.08
N ALA A 242 -23.21 0.26 -12.28
CA ALA A 242 -22.31 0.32 -11.13
C ALA A 242 -20.87 0.63 -11.56
N ALA A 243 -20.38 0.00 -12.63
CA ALA A 243 -19.04 0.25 -13.16
C ALA A 243 -18.91 1.68 -13.69
N ILE A 244 -19.86 2.17 -14.48
CA ILE A 244 -19.87 3.53 -15.03
C ILE A 244 -19.99 4.58 -13.93
N ALA A 245 -20.88 4.39 -12.96
CA ALA A 245 -21.05 5.30 -11.83
C ALA A 245 -19.75 5.42 -10.99
N LYS A 246 -19.00 4.32 -10.89
CA LYS A 246 -17.74 4.27 -10.13
C LYS A 246 -16.54 4.82 -10.91
N SER A 247 -16.53 4.62 -12.22
CA SER A 247 -15.29 4.65 -13.02
C SER A 247 -15.37 5.61 -14.21
N GLY A 248 -16.54 6.20 -14.41
CA GLY A 248 -16.85 7.03 -15.56
C GLY A 248 -17.11 6.22 -16.83
N ASN A 249 -17.37 6.96 -17.90
CA ASN A 249 -17.79 6.40 -19.18
C ASN A 249 -16.67 5.70 -19.98
N GLU A 250 -15.42 5.71 -19.51
CA GLU A 250 -14.25 5.14 -20.20
C GLU A 250 -13.77 3.82 -19.56
N CYS A 251 -14.53 3.25 -18.63
CA CYS A 251 -14.10 2.06 -17.89
C CYS A 251 -14.04 0.78 -18.74
N ASP A 252 -13.11 -0.12 -18.40
CA ASP A 252 -13.04 -1.45 -19.02
C ASP A 252 -14.07 -2.37 -18.34
N LEU A 253 -14.98 -2.93 -19.14
CA LEU A 253 -16.06 -3.82 -18.70
C LEU A 253 -15.78 -5.28 -19.06
N ASN A 254 -14.59 -5.61 -19.58
CA ASN A 254 -14.21 -6.97 -19.94
C ASN A 254 -14.07 -7.93 -18.74
N PHE A 255 -14.17 -7.41 -17.51
CA PHE A 255 -14.26 -8.21 -16.29
C PHE A 255 -15.62 -8.90 -16.14
N ILE A 256 -16.65 -8.49 -16.91
CA ILE A 256 -17.97 -9.11 -16.88
C ILE A 256 -17.99 -10.31 -17.84
N ASP A 257 -18.37 -11.49 -17.34
CA ASP A 257 -18.67 -12.67 -18.15
C ASP A 257 -20.11 -12.54 -18.67
N VAL A 258 -20.23 -12.41 -19.98
CA VAL A 258 -21.52 -12.31 -20.67
C VAL A 258 -21.96 -13.64 -21.28
N SER A 259 -21.25 -14.75 -21.02
CA SER A 259 -21.53 -16.06 -21.62
C SER A 259 -22.92 -16.62 -21.32
N ARG A 260 -23.64 -16.10 -20.32
CA ARG A 260 -25.02 -16.52 -19.99
C ARG A 260 -26.10 -15.60 -20.55
N ILE A 261 -25.71 -14.55 -21.25
CA ILE A 261 -26.63 -13.51 -21.71
C ILE A 261 -27.12 -13.88 -23.11
N THR A 262 -28.44 -13.89 -23.28
CA THR A 262 -29.10 -14.13 -24.57
C THR A 262 -29.70 -12.85 -25.16
N ASP A 263 -29.88 -11.81 -24.36
CA ASP A 263 -30.52 -10.56 -24.77
C ASP A 263 -29.67 -9.36 -24.28
N MET A 264 -29.17 -8.58 -25.22
CA MET A 264 -28.46 -7.31 -25.02
C MET A 264 -29.20 -6.14 -25.67
N SER A 265 -30.49 -6.30 -25.96
CA SER A 265 -31.31 -5.23 -26.52
C SER A 265 -31.27 -3.99 -25.64
N TYR A 266 -31.19 -2.82 -26.29
CA TYR A 266 -31.08 -1.51 -25.64
C TYR A 266 -29.90 -1.32 -24.69
N LEU A 267 -28.95 -2.26 -24.62
CA LEU A 267 -27.81 -2.14 -23.72
C LEU A 267 -26.83 -1.09 -24.26
N PHE A 268 -26.69 0.03 -23.54
CA PHE A 268 -26.01 1.26 -23.97
C PHE A 268 -26.85 2.23 -24.84
N PHE A 269 -28.17 2.03 -24.94
CA PHE A 269 -29.06 2.95 -25.65
C PHE A 269 -28.98 4.39 -25.12
N TYR A 270 -28.64 5.35 -25.99
CA TYR A 270 -28.33 6.75 -25.67
C TYR A 270 -27.29 6.94 -24.54
N SER A 271 -26.46 5.94 -24.29
CA SER A 271 -25.42 6.00 -23.26
C SER A 271 -24.25 6.88 -23.70
N LYS A 272 -23.56 7.47 -22.72
CA LYS A 272 -22.29 8.19 -22.94
C LYS A 272 -21.07 7.27 -22.85
N PHE A 273 -21.28 5.98 -22.63
CA PHE A 273 -20.22 4.99 -22.48
C PHE A 273 -19.36 4.86 -23.75
N LYS A 274 -18.04 4.80 -23.55
CA LYS A 274 -17.00 4.69 -24.57
C LYS A 274 -15.78 3.90 -24.05
N GLY A 275 -16.02 3.03 -23.08
CA GLY A 275 -15.01 2.17 -22.48
C GLY A 275 -14.79 0.88 -23.28
N ASP A 276 -14.05 -0.07 -22.69
CA ASP A 276 -13.63 -1.29 -23.40
C ASP A 276 -14.56 -2.49 -23.10
N ILE A 277 -15.13 -3.07 -24.15
CA ILE A 277 -15.93 -4.31 -24.13
C ILE A 277 -15.42 -5.33 -25.18
N SER A 278 -14.20 -5.14 -25.69
CA SER A 278 -13.66 -5.87 -26.84
C SER A 278 -13.43 -7.37 -26.63
N LYS A 279 -13.42 -7.86 -25.39
CA LYS A 279 -13.19 -9.26 -24.99
C LYS A 279 -14.46 -9.98 -24.53
N TRP A 280 -15.63 -9.38 -24.74
CA TRP A 280 -16.90 -10.04 -24.50
C TRP A 280 -17.09 -11.20 -25.48
N ASP A 281 -17.50 -12.36 -24.94
CA ASP A 281 -17.88 -13.53 -25.72
C ASP A 281 -19.41 -13.56 -25.85
N VAL A 282 -19.88 -13.07 -26.99
CA VAL A 282 -21.31 -12.87 -27.27
C VAL A 282 -21.93 -14.01 -28.10
N GLY A 283 -21.28 -15.17 -28.16
CA GLY A 283 -21.74 -16.29 -28.99
C GLY A 283 -23.13 -16.84 -28.64
N ASN A 284 -23.65 -16.54 -27.45
CA ASN A 284 -24.98 -16.96 -26.98
C ASN A 284 -26.04 -15.86 -27.05
N VAL A 285 -25.71 -14.67 -27.55
CA VAL A 285 -26.63 -13.53 -27.61
C VAL A 285 -27.49 -13.61 -28.86
N ASP A 286 -28.81 -13.70 -28.68
CA ASP A 286 -29.82 -13.79 -29.74
C ASP A 286 -30.34 -12.41 -30.16
N ASP A 287 -30.42 -11.46 -29.23
CA ASP A 287 -30.96 -10.11 -29.47
C ASP A 287 -29.94 -9.03 -29.09
N MET A 288 -29.57 -8.19 -30.06
CA MET A 288 -28.75 -6.98 -29.89
C MET A 288 -29.45 -5.72 -30.42
N SER A 289 -30.77 -5.78 -30.58
CA SER A 289 -31.56 -4.68 -31.14
C SER A 289 -31.36 -3.39 -30.36
N ASP A 290 -31.05 -2.31 -31.06
CA ASP A 290 -30.84 -0.98 -30.47
C ASP A 290 -29.76 -0.90 -29.38
N MET A 291 -28.86 -1.89 -29.28
CA MET A 291 -27.83 -1.94 -28.24
C MET A 291 -27.05 -0.61 -28.18
N PHE A 292 -26.42 -0.22 -29.29
CA PHE A 292 -25.59 0.98 -29.31
C PHE A 292 -26.28 2.26 -29.78
N THR A 293 -27.57 2.23 -30.15
CA THR A 293 -28.27 3.38 -30.74
C THR A 293 -28.15 4.64 -29.86
N GLY A 294 -27.64 5.72 -30.44
CA GLY A 294 -27.43 7.01 -29.77
C GLY A 294 -26.20 7.06 -28.85
N SER A 295 -25.29 6.09 -28.91
CA SER A 295 -24.08 6.00 -28.08
C SER A 295 -22.79 6.17 -28.88
N PRO A 296 -21.65 6.55 -28.26
CA PRO A 296 -20.35 6.58 -28.93
C PRO A 296 -19.89 5.25 -29.55
N LEU A 297 -20.47 4.11 -29.11
CA LEU A 297 -20.15 2.80 -29.65
C LEU A 297 -20.92 2.48 -30.94
N GLU A 298 -21.93 3.28 -31.30
CA GLU A 298 -22.65 3.14 -32.58
C GLU A 298 -21.71 3.40 -33.76
N ASP A 299 -20.90 4.45 -33.67
CA ASP A 299 -19.95 4.85 -34.72
C ASP A 299 -18.67 4.00 -34.74
N ASN A 300 -18.35 3.32 -33.62
CA ASN A 300 -17.14 2.53 -33.48
C ASN A 300 -17.37 1.29 -32.58
N PRO A 301 -18.17 0.32 -33.05
CA PRO A 301 -18.53 -0.85 -32.26
C PRO A 301 -17.34 -1.82 -32.11
N PRO A 302 -17.34 -2.67 -31.07
CA PRO A 302 -16.34 -3.72 -30.91
C PRO A 302 -16.41 -4.73 -32.07
N LYS A 303 -15.27 -5.36 -32.39
CA LYS A 303 -15.13 -6.28 -33.54
C LYS A 303 -16.10 -7.47 -33.56
N TRP A 304 -16.62 -7.88 -32.41
CA TRP A 304 -17.56 -8.99 -32.30
C TRP A 304 -19.00 -8.59 -32.63
N TYR A 305 -19.32 -7.28 -32.68
CA TYR A 305 -20.66 -6.80 -32.98
C TYR A 305 -20.98 -7.06 -34.45
N LYS A 306 -22.09 -7.75 -34.69
CA LYS A 306 -22.64 -8.01 -36.02
C LYS A 306 -24.02 -7.37 -36.05
N GLU A 307 -24.23 -6.50 -37.03
CA GLU A 307 -25.55 -5.92 -37.33
C GLU A 307 -26.59 -7.02 -37.64
#